data_AF-A0A9D9YSK1-F1
#
_entry.id   AF-A0A9D9YSK1-F1
#
_cell.length_a   1.000
_cell.length_b   1.000
_cell.length_c   1.000
_cell.angle_alpha   90.00
_cell.angle_beta   90.00
_cell.angle_gamma   90.00
#
_symmetry.space_group_name_H-M   'P 1'
#
loop_
_entity.id
_entity.type
_entity.pdbx_description
1 polymer ?
#
loop_
_entity_poly.entity_id
_entity_poly.type
_entity_poly.pdbx_seq_one_letter_code
_entity_poly.pdbx_strand_id
1 'polypeptide(L)'
;MRSLPPTLHQAALALCLGTATLLLTACATPHSTNNSPHSTHHSPRQLAGADRDPHGCIPSAGYLWCQKTANCQRPWELAAQHGFANTAENWQQFCKNPPENPSN
;
A
#
# COMPACT_ATOMS: atom_id res chain seq x y z
N MET A 1 8.44 -41.24 -0.80
CA MET A 1 7.56 -41.82 0.24
C MET A 1 7.44 -40.78 1.33
N ARG A 2 6.22 -40.35 1.63
CA ARG A 2 5.88 -39.08 2.30
C ARG A 2 6.39 -39.05 3.75
N SER A 3 7.10 -37.99 4.12
CA SER A 3 7.54 -37.71 5.49
C SER A 3 6.69 -36.60 6.09
N LEU A 4 5.97 -36.90 7.18
CA LEU A 4 5.36 -35.98 8.16
C LEU A 4 5.01 -36.82 9.41
N PRO A 5 4.79 -36.26 10.61
CA PRO A 5 5.53 -35.20 11.33
C PRO A 5 5.78 -35.60 12.82
N PRO A 6 6.67 -34.92 13.58
CA PRO A 6 6.67 -35.04 15.04
C PRO A 6 5.78 -33.96 15.68
N THR A 7 4.72 -34.46 16.28
CA THR A 7 3.83 -33.84 17.27
C THR A 7 4.64 -33.26 18.44
N LEU A 8 4.68 -31.92 18.56
CA LEU A 8 5.18 -31.24 19.76
C LEU A 8 4.02 -30.52 20.46
N HIS A 9 3.18 -31.30 21.11
CA HIS A 9 2.19 -30.81 22.05
C HIS A 9 2.08 -31.84 23.18
N GLN A 10 2.18 -31.33 24.41
CA GLN A 10 1.90 -31.99 25.69
C GLN A 10 3.07 -32.83 26.25
N ALA A 11 3.48 -32.76 27.51
CA ALA A 11 2.83 -32.30 28.74
C ALA A 11 3.92 -31.88 29.76
N ALA A 12 3.74 -30.79 30.51
CA ALA A 12 3.35 -30.76 31.92
C ALA A 12 4.49 -31.04 32.94
N LEU A 13 4.71 -30.10 33.87
CA LEU A 13 5.26 -30.20 35.25
C LEU A 13 5.90 -28.83 35.58
N ALA A 14 5.69 -28.13 36.69
CA ALA A 14 4.84 -28.27 37.85
C ALA A 14 4.81 -26.90 38.58
N LEU A 15 3.72 -26.62 39.30
CA LEU A 15 3.47 -25.40 40.07
C LEU A 15 4.47 -25.17 41.20
N CYS A 16 4.81 -23.90 41.47
CA CYS A 16 5.17 -23.42 42.81
C CYS A 16 4.35 -22.15 43.11
N LEU A 17 3.59 -22.18 44.20
CA LEU A 17 2.56 -21.23 44.59
C LEU A 17 3.14 -20.04 45.38
N GLY A 18 2.66 -18.83 45.07
CA GLY A 18 2.25 -17.83 46.06
C GLY A 18 3.29 -16.94 46.74
N THR A 19 3.44 -15.69 46.25
CA THR A 19 3.49 -14.48 47.09
C THR A 19 2.99 -13.25 46.32
N ALA A 20 1.82 -12.75 46.74
CA ALA A 20 1.41 -11.35 46.86
C ALA A 20 1.71 -10.32 45.74
N THR A 21 0.62 -9.93 45.06
CA THR A 21 0.24 -8.57 44.63
C THR A 21 0.96 -7.38 45.28
N LEU A 22 1.41 -6.40 44.47
CA LEU A 22 1.34 -4.92 44.61
C LEU A 22 2.37 -4.28 43.62
N LEU A 23 2.09 -3.33 42.72
CA LEU A 23 1.20 -2.17 42.72
C LEU A 23 0.80 -1.76 41.28
N LEU A 24 -0.49 -1.45 41.10
CA LEU A 24 -0.98 -0.57 40.04
C LEU A 24 -0.53 0.87 40.36
N THR A 25 -0.11 1.64 39.36
CA THR A 25 -0.18 3.10 39.47
C THR A 25 -0.71 3.66 38.16
N ALA A 26 -2.03 3.92 38.18
CA ALA A 26 -2.73 4.73 37.22
C ALA A 26 -2.56 6.21 37.59
N CYS A 27 -2.25 7.04 36.62
CA CYS A 27 -2.69 8.43 36.62
C CYS A 27 -3.43 8.68 35.30
N ALA A 28 -4.76 8.55 35.37
CA ALA A 28 -5.65 9.19 34.42
C ALA A 28 -5.73 10.67 34.80
N THR A 29 -5.27 11.55 33.92
CA THR A 29 -5.70 12.96 33.91
C THR A 29 -6.49 13.20 32.63
N PRO A 30 -7.80 13.48 32.69
CA PRO A 30 -8.54 13.95 31.53
C PRO A 30 -8.12 15.40 31.27
N HIS A 31 -7.21 15.62 30.31
CA HIS A 31 -6.97 16.98 29.82
C HIS A 31 -7.87 17.23 28.61
N SER A 32 -9.09 17.68 28.92
CA SER A 32 -9.99 18.27 27.94
C SER A 32 -9.62 19.75 27.79
N THR A 33 -8.73 20.06 26.85
CA THR A 33 -8.65 21.42 26.30
C THR A 33 -9.51 21.49 25.05
N ASN A 34 -10.73 21.99 25.22
CA ASN A 34 -11.50 22.58 24.13
C ASN A 34 -10.72 23.81 23.65
N ASN A 35 -10.00 23.68 22.53
CA ASN A 35 -9.38 24.80 21.85
C ASN A 35 -9.67 24.68 20.35
N SER A 36 -10.83 25.19 19.96
CA SER A 36 -10.99 25.84 18.66
C SER A 36 -10.81 27.33 18.92
N PRO A 37 -9.89 28.00 18.23
CA PRO A 37 -10.26 28.46 16.90
C PRO A 37 -9.11 28.43 15.88
N HIS A 38 -9.53 28.52 14.63
CA HIS A 38 -8.74 28.73 13.42
C HIS A 38 -8.32 27.45 12.69
N SER A 39 -9.23 27.02 11.81
CA SER A 39 -8.87 26.44 10.53
C SER A 39 -7.87 27.36 9.82
N THR A 40 -6.57 27.20 10.11
CA THR A 40 -5.62 27.30 9.02
C THR A 40 -6.00 26.15 8.11
N HIS A 41 -6.67 26.46 7.01
CA HIS A 41 -6.76 25.58 5.85
C HIS A 41 -5.35 25.44 5.25
N HIS A 42 -4.42 24.91 6.05
CA HIS A 42 -3.19 24.34 5.56
C HIS A 42 -3.64 23.05 4.89
N SER A 43 -4.07 23.19 3.64
CA SER A 43 -4.07 22.07 2.71
C SER A 43 -2.72 21.39 2.95
N PRO A 44 -2.69 20.16 3.49
CA PRO A 44 -1.42 19.48 3.74
C PRO A 44 -0.69 19.59 2.42
N ARG A 45 0.46 20.26 2.42
CA ARG A 45 1.23 20.55 1.21
C ARG A 45 1.45 19.21 0.53
N GLN A 46 0.60 18.85 -0.44
CA GLN A 46 0.65 17.56 -1.11
C GLN A 46 2.01 17.57 -1.78
N LEU A 47 2.94 16.77 -1.25
CA LEU A 47 4.25 16.67 -1.85
C LEU A 47 4.03 16.19 -3.29
N ALA A 48 4.63 16.88 -4.25
CA ALA A 48 4.56 16.45 -5.65
C ALA A 48 5.02 14.99 -5.73
N GLY A 49 4.22 14.14 -6.38
CA GLY A 49 4.49 12.70 -6.47
C GLY A 49 4.08 11.85 -5.27
N ALA A 50 3.35 12.40 -4.30
CA ALA A 50 2.73 11.62 -3.23
C ALA A 50 1.46 10.89 -3.68
N ASP A 51 0.86 11.28 -4.80
CA ASP A 51 -0.28 10.62 -5.41
C ASP A 51 0.18 9.36 -6.15
N ARG A 52 -0.14 8.19 -5.61
CA ARG A 52 0.05 6.89 -6.28
C ARG A 52 -1.30 6.25 -6.54
N ASP A 53 -1.47 5.68 -7.73
CA ASP A 53 -2.62 4.83 -8.06
C ASP A 53 -2.43 3.38 -7.51
N PRO A 54 -3.40 2.47 -7.67
CA PRO A 54 -3.28 1.09 -7.21
C PRO A 54 -2.11 0.29 -7.81
N HIS A 55 -1.58 0.73 -8.95
CA HIS A 55 -0.42 0.15 -9.61
C HIS A 55 0.90 0.83 -9.19
N GLY A 56 0.83 1.85 -8.32
CA GLY A 56 1.97 2.64 -7.88
C GLY A 56 2.38 3.74 -8.87
N CYS A 57 1.61 3.99 -9.93
CA CYS A 57 1.89 5.05 -10.89
C CYS A 57 1.56 6.42 -10.29
N ILE A 58 2.31 7.45 -10.69
CA ILE A 58 2.13 8.82 -10.24
C ILE A 58 1.38 9.63 -11.31
N PRO A 59 0.05 9.74 -11.25
CA PRO A 59 -0.73 10.41 -12.29
C PRO A 59 -0.42 11.91 -12.38
N SER A 60 -0.05 12.58 -11.28
CA SER A 60 0.36 13.99 -11.31
C SER A 60 1.65 14.23 -12.09
N ALA A 61 2.53 13.22 -12.19
CA ALA A 61 3.73 13.24 -13.02
C ALA A 61 3.44 12.75 -14.48
N GLY A 62 2.20 12.33 -14.73
CA GLY A 62 1.70 11.83 -16.00
C GLY A 62 2.07 10.37 -16.29
N TYR A 63 2.36 9.59 -15.26
CA TYR A 63 2.50 8.14 -15.37
C TYR A 63 1.14 7.47 -15.28
N LEU A 64 0.80 6.64 -16.25
CA LEU A 64 -0.43 5.85 -16.31
C LEU A 64 -0.10 4.37 -16.44
N TRP A 65 -0.86 3.51 -15.76
CA TRP A 65 -0.70 2.07 -15.89
C TRP A 65 -1.06 1.59 -17.30
N CYS A 66 -0.14 0.82 -17.92
CA CYS A 66 -0.37 0.19 -19.21
C CYS A 66 -0.34 -1.34 -19.06
N GLN A 67 -1.52 -1.97 -19.15
CA GLN A 67 -1.71 -3.40 -18.97
C GLN A 67 -0.79 -4.23 -19.89
N LYS A 68 -0.60 -3.81 -21.14
CA LYS A 68 0.33 -4.42 -22.11
C LYS A 68 1.78 -4.52 -21.69
N THR A 69 2.28 -3.52 -20.98
CA THR A 69 3.69 -3.50 -20.54
C THR A 69 3.84 -3.89 -19.07
N ALA A 70 2.71 -4.06 -18.37
CA ALA A 70 2.65 -4.19 -16.91
C ALA A 70 3.55 -3.15 -16.20
N ASN A 71 3.52 -1.90 -16.68
CA ASN A 71 4.36 -0.83 -16.17
C ASN A 71 3.67 0.53 -16.32
N CYS A 72 4.13 1.51 -15.56
CA CYS A 72 3.71 2.89 -15.62
C CYS A 72 4.38 3.59 -16.81
N GLN A 73 3.61 3.99 -17.81
CA GLN A 73 4.09 4.65 -19.02
C GLN A 73 3.56 6.09 -19.10
N ARG A 74 4.29 6.96 -19.81
CA ARG A 74 3.83 8.32 -20.13
C ARG A 74 3.24 8.30 -21.53
N PRO A 75 1.92 8.54 -21.72
CA PRO A 75 1.25 8.36 -23.01
C PRO A 75 1.92 9.09 -24.18
N TRP A 76 2.45 10.28 -23.95
CA TRP A 76 3.09 11.08 -24.99
C TRP A 76 4.48 10.57 -25.38
N GLU A 77 5.25 10.03 -24.43
CA GLU A 77 6.54 9.42 -24.73
C GLU A 77 6.33 8.13 -25.50
N LEU A 78 5.35 7.32 -25.07
CA LEU A 78 4.98 6.09 -25.74
C LEU A 78 4.45 6.36 -27.16
N ALA A 79 3.59 7.37 -27.33
CA ALA A 79 3.10 7.82 -28.62
C ALA A 79 4.22 8.26 -29.56
N ALA A 80 5.18 9.05 -29.06
CA ALA A 80 6.35 9.48 -29.83
C ALA A 80 7.26 8.30 -30.21
N GLN A 81 7.47 7.33 -29.31
CA GLN A 81 8.29 6.15 -29.57
C GLN A 81 7.66 5.20 -30.58
N HIS A 82 6.33 5.06 -30.56
CA HIS A 82 5.59 4.12 -31.42
C HIS A 82 4.94 4.76 -32.64
N GLY A 83 5.11 6.08 -32.84
CA GLY A 83 4.66 6.78 -34.05
C GLY A 83 3.14 6.92 -34.17
N PHE A 84 2.40 7.03 -33.06
CA PHE A 84 0.96 7.26 -33.06
C PHE A 84 0.61 8.61 -32.43
N ALA A 85 -0.59 9.13 -32.70
CA ALA A 85 -1.03 10.40 -32.12
C ALA A 85 -1.31 10.25 -30.61
N ASN A 86 -0.84 11.19 -29.79
CA ASN A 86 -1.09 11.20 -28.34
C ASN A 86 -2.56 11.52 -28.02
N THR A 87 -3.45 10.54 -28.19
CA THR A 87 -4.87 10.60 -27.84
C THR A 87 -5.24 9.47 -26.89
N ALA A 88 -6.35 9.63 -26.17
CA ALA A 88 -6.83 8.63 -25.23
C ALA A 88 -7.16 7.29 -25.92
N GLU A 89 -7.69 7.35 -27.14
CA GLU A 89 -8.08 6.18 -27.93
C GLU A 89 -6.85 5.37 -28.33
N ASN A 90 -5.82 6.03 -28.88
CA ASN A 90 -4.59 5.35 -29.29
C ASN A 90 -3.83 4.77 -28.09
N TRP A 91 -3.80 5.49 -26.97
CA TRP A 91 -3.26 4.99 -25.70
C TRP A 91 -3.99 3.72 -25.23
N GLN A 92 -5.33 3.76 -25.17
CA GLN A 92 -6.13 2.62 -24.75
C GLN A 92 -5.94 1.43 -25.68
N GLN A 93 -5.91 1.66 -26.99
CA GLN A 93 -5.64 0.62 -27.98
C GLN A 93 -4.28 -0.03 -27.76
N PHE A 94 -3.23 0.78 -27.53
CA PHE A 94 -1.90 0.23 -27.24
C PHE A 94 -1.91 -0.58 -25.95
N CYS A 95 -2.55 -0.08 -24.90
CA CYS A 95 -2.47 -0.69 -23.56
C CYS A 95 -3.46 -1.82 -23.30
N LYS A 96 -4.49 -2.03 -24.14
CA LYS A 96 -5.57 -3.01 -23.93
C LYS A 96 -5.14 -4.48 -23.83
N ASN A 97 -3.95 -4.85 -24.35
CA ASN A 97 -3.54 -6.25 -24.43
C ASN A 97 -2.41 -6.55 -23.45
N PRO A 98 -2.65 -7.09 -22.23
CA PRO A 98 -1.58 -7.60 -21.38
C PRO A 98 -0.64 -8.53 -22.15
N PRO A 99 0.65 -8.65 -21.77
CA PRO A 99 1.44 -9.77 -22.24
C PRO A 99 0.75 -11.03 -21.72
N GLU A 100 0.23 -11.85 -22.63
CA GLU A 100 -0.18 -13.21 -22.31
C GLU A 100 1.00 -13.84 -21.57
N ASN A 101 0.77 -14.35 -20.37
CA ASN A 101 1.75 -15.16 -19.67
C ASN A 101 1.62 -16.57 -20.25
N PRO A 102 2.55 -17.07 -21.08
CA PRO A 102 2.54 -18.47 -21.48
C PRO A 102 3.02 -19.29 -20.28
N SER A 103 2.10 -19.55 -19.35
CA SER A 103 2.29 -20.61 -18.37
C SER A 103 2.11 -21.95 -19.07
N ASN A 104 3.24 -22.55 -19.46
CA ASN A 104 3.39 -23.97 -19.78
C ASN A 104 3.01 -24.83 -18.58
#